data_AF-A0A141GBW1-F1
#
_entry.id   AF-A0A141GBW1-F1
#
_cell.length_a   1.000
_cell.length_b   1.000
_cell.length_c   1.000
_cell.angle_alpha   90.00
_cell.angle_beta   90.00
_cell.angle_gamma   90.00
#
_symmetry.space_group_name_H-M   'P 1'
#
loop_
_entity.id
_entity.type
_entity.pdbx_description
1 polymer ?
#
loop_
_entity_poly.entity_id
_entity_poly.type
_entity_poly.pdbx_seq_one_letter_code
_entity_poly.pdbx_strand_id
1 'polypeptide(L)' 'DINICDYNLRDLRNLFSIVSQEPMLFNMSIYENI' A
#
# COMPACT_ATOMS: atom_id res chain seq x y z
N ASP A 1 7.91 12.99 22.41
CA ASP A 1 6.97 12.16 21.62
C ASP A 1 7.00 12.60 20.17
N ILE A 2 7.02 11.65 19.24
CA ILE A 2 6.95 11.93 17.81
C ILE A 2 5.50 11.72 17.39
N ASN A 3 4.88 12.72 16.75
CA ASN A 3 3.51 12.60 16.26
C ASN A 3 3.51 11.91 14.89
N ILE A 4 2.72 10.86 14.76
CA ILE A 4 2.59 10.09 13.51
C ILE A 4 2.07 10.95 12.34
N CYS A 5 1.33 12.02 12.63
CA CYS A 5 0.79 12.92 11.63
C CYS A 5 1.88 13.80 10.98
N ASP A 6 3.06 13.89 11.57
CA ASP A 6 4.17 14.71 11.05
C ASP A 6 4.99 13.99 9.97
N TYR A 7 4.79 12.67 9.79
CA TYR A 7 5.49 11.91 8.77
C TYR A 7 4.94 12.20 7.36
N ASN A 8 5.85 12.26 6.39
CA ASN A 8 5.48 12.35 5.00
C ASN A 8 4.96 10.99 4.50
N LEU A 9 3.69 10.96 4.08
CA LEU A 9 3.05 9.73 3.60
C LEU A 9 3.69 9.15 2.34
N ARG A 10 4.27 9.98 1.46
CA ARG A 10 4.95 9.52 0.24
C ARG A 10 6.22 8.75 0.61
N ASP A 11 7.01 9.29 1.53
CA ASP A 11 8.24 8.63 1.98
C ASP A 11 7.93 7.30 2.66
N LEU A 12 6.86 7.26 3.48
CA LEU A 12 6.43 6.04 4.15
C LEU A 12 5.99 4.94 3.16
N ARG A 13 5.20 5.30 2.13
CA ARG A 13 4.72 4.37 1.08
C ARG A 13 5.85 3.82 0.20
N ASN A 14 6.98 4.52 0.12
CA ASN A 14 8.16 4.03 -0.60
C ASN A 14 8.96 2.99 0.22
N LEU A 15 8.77 2.94 1.54
CA LEU A 15 9.48 2.02 2.43
C LEU A 15 8.71 0.70 2.65
N PHE A 16 7.39 0.76 2.74
CA PHE A 16 6.54 -0.42 2.84
C PHE A 16 5.16 -0.19 2.23
N SER A 17 4.56 -1.27 1.77
CA SER A 17 3.17 -1.29 1.27
C SER A 17 2.26 -2.00 2.27
N ILE A 18 1.01 -1.57 2.33
CA ILE A 18 -0.03 -2.18 3.18
C ILE A 18 -0.78 -3.21 2.35
N VAL A 19 -0.92 -4.43 2.87
CA VAL A 19 -1.67 -5.51 2.23
C VAL A 19 -2.97 -5.74 2.99
N SER A 20 -4.08 -5.80 2.26
CA SER A 20 -5.39 -6.14 2.83
C SER A 20 -5.54 -7.65 2.97
N GLN A 21 -6.25 -8.11 4.00
CA GLN A 21 -6.48 -9.54 4.26
C GLN A 21 -7.39 -10.19 3.21
N GLU A 22 -8.32 -9.42 2.65
CA GLU A 22 -9.09 -9.82 1.48
C GLU A 22 -8.46 -9.21 0.22
N PRO A 23 -8.07 -10.00 -0.78
CA PRO A 23 -7.46 -9.49 -2.00
C PRO A 23 -8.48 -8.77 -2.87
N MET A 24 -8.06 -7.66 -3.48
CA MET A 24 -8.85 -6.93 -4.46
C MET A 24 -8.33 -7.26 -5.86
N LEU A 25 -9.17 -7.92 -6.68
CA LEU A 25 -8.81 -8.33 -8.04
C LEU A 25 -9.60 -7.54 -9.08
N PHE A 26 -8.93 -7.15 -10.14
CA PHE A 26 -9.52 -6.58 -11.33
C PHE A 26 -9.91 -7.68 -12.33
N ASN A 27 -10.95 -7.42 -13.12
CA ASN A 27 -11.39 -8.32 -14.19
C ASN A 27 -10.42 -8.28 -15.39
N MET A 28 -9.21 -8.77 -15.17
CA MET A 28 -8.06 -8.79 -16.06
C MET A 28 -7.31 -10.12 -15.84
N SER A 29 -6.22 -10.36 -16.57
CA SER A 29 -5.39 -11.55 -16.35
C SER A 29 -4.68 -11.51 -14.98
N ILE A 30 -4.21 -12.67 -14.52
CA ILE A 30 -3.40 -12.76 -13.30
C ILE A 30 -2.13 -11.91 -13.43
N TYR A 31 -1.52 -11.91 -14.61
CA TYR A 31 -0.31 -11.11 -14.90
C TYR A 31 -0.57 -9.60 -14.72
N GLU A 32 -1.76 -9.12 -15.05
CA GLU A 32 -2.13 -7.69 -14.92
C GLU A 32 -2.53 -7.30 -13.49
N ASN A 33 -2.78 -8.27 -12.60
CA ASN A 33 -3.16 -8.03 -11.21
C ASN A 33 -1.97 -8.03 -10.23
N ILE A 34 -0.78 -8.42 -10.67
CA ILE A 34 0.46 -8.51 -9.87
C ILE A 34 1.41 -7.40 -10.30
#